data_AF-A0A1B1NJ51-F1
#
_entry.id   AF-A0A1B1NJ51-F1
#
_cell.length_a   1.000
_cell.length_b   1.000
_cell.length_c   1.000
_cell.angle_alpha   90.00
_cell.angle_beta   90.00
_cell.angle_gamma   90.00
#
_symmetry.space_group_name_H-M   'P 1'
#
loop_
_entity.id
_entity.type
_entity.pdbx_description
1 polymer ?
#
loop_
_entity_poly.entity_id
_entity_poly.type
_entity_poly.pdbx_seq_one_letter_code
_entity_poly.pdbx_strand_id
1 'polypeptide(L)'
;MRTLLEHFEQYIKVSKKVSNETFATVADVEEPGRLADLIASHLPIKTKQKQEILEIVSVKERLQTLISIIQDEQELLSLEKKIGQKVKRSMERTQKEYFLREQMKAIQTELGDKEGKGGEVEELREKIEQSGMPEETMKAALKELDRYEKLPASSAESGVIRNYIDWLLALPWTEATEDIIDLAHSEEILNNDHYGLEKVKERVLEYLAVQKLTNSLKGPILCLVGPPGVGKTSLARSIATSLNRNFVRVSLGGVRDESEIRGHRRTYVGAMPG
;
A
#
# COMPACT_ATOMS: atom_id res chain seq x y z
N MET A 1 32.08 34.72 -21.27
CA MET A 1 31.44 34.64 -22.60
C MET A 1 31.61 33.26 -23.21
N ARG A 2 32.84 32.81 -23.52
CA ARG A 2 33.09 31.46 -24.11
C ARG A 2 32.45 30.31 -23.31
N THR A 3 32.65 30.29 -21.99
CA THR A 3 32.05 29.27 -21.09
C THR A 3 30.52 29.29 -21.11
N LEU A 4 29.90 30.47 -21.22
CA LEU A 4 28.44 30.59 -21.29
C LEU A 4 27.91 30.04 -22.62
N LEU A 5 28.61 30.32 -23.74
CA LEU A 5 28.27 29.76 -25.05
C LEU A 5 28.42 28.23 -25.07
N GLU A 6 29.50 27.69 -24.49
CA GLU A 6 29.71 26.24 -24.37
C GLU A 6 28.58 25.56 -23.58
N HIS A 7 28.16 26.12 -22.44
CA HIS A 7 27.02 25.60 -21.68
C HIS A 7 25.70 25.76 -22.43
N PHE A 8 25.48 26.89 -23.12
CA PHE A 8 24.27 27.09 -23.91
C PHE A 8 24.16 26.11 -25.08
N GLU A 9 25.28 25.82 -25.77
CA GLU A 9 25.32 24.82 -26.85
C GLU A 9 24.94 23.42 -26.35
N GLN A 10 25.50 23.01 -25.20
CA GLN A 10 25.17 21.74 -24.57
C GLN A 10 23.69 21.68 -24.16
N TYR A 11 23.13 22.78 -23.66
CA TYR A 11 21.72 22.86 -23.30
C TYR A 11 20.80 22.65 -24.51
N ILE A 12 21.09 23.30 -25.65
CA ILE A 12 20.32 23.17 -26.88
C ILE A 12 20.30 21.74 -27.40
N LYS A 13 21.46 21.05 -27.39
CA LYS A 13 21.58 19.65 -27.80
C LYS A 13 20.69 18.70 -26.97
N VAL A 14 20.49 19.02 -25.69
CA VAL A 14 19.69 18.20 -24.77
C VAL A 14 18.20 18.55 -24.83
N SER A 15 17.84 19.83 -24.83
CA SER A 15 16.45 20.26 -24.70
C SER A 15 15.62 20.05 -25.96
N LYS A 16 16.24 20.11 -27.16
CA LYS A 16 15.59 20.11 -28.48
C LYS A 16 14.47 21.15 -28.67
N LYS A 17 14.20 22.02 -27.68
CA LYS A 17 13.16 23.07 -27.71
C LYS A 17 13.67 24.35 -28.36
N VAL A 18 14.99 24.54 -28.37
CA VAL A 18 15.68 25.68 -28.99
C VAL A 18 16.35 25.19 -30.27
N SER A 19 16.23 25.95 -31.35
CA SER A 19 16.78 25.58 -32.66
C SER A 19 18.29 25.83 -32.74
N ASN A 20 18.98 25.15 -33.65
CA ASN A 20 20.39 25.44 -33.93
C ASN A 20 20.58 26.82 -34.58
N GLU A 21 19.57 27.38 -35.25
CA GLU A 21 19.60 28.73 -35.84
C GLU A 21 19.67 29.81 -34.76
N THR A 22 18.95 29.62 -33.66
CA THR A 22 19.05 30.49 -32.47
C THR A 22 20.43 30.45 -31.82
N PHE A 23 21.15 29.32 -31.89
CA PHE A 23 22.53 29.26 -31.40
C PHE A 23 23.47 30.13 -32.23
N ALA A 24 23.39 30.01 -33.57
CA ALA A 24 24.23 30.79 -34.49
C ALA A 24 24.03 32.30 -34.28
N THR A 25 22.76 32.72 -34.12
CA THR A 25 22.41 34.13 -33.87
C THR A 25 22.99 34.66 -32.56
N VAL A 26 23.04 33.83 -31.52
CA VAL A 26 23.61 34.20 -30.20
C VAL A 26 25.14 34.18 -30.23
N ALA A 27 25.76 33.29 -31.01
CA ALA A 27 27.20 33.16 -31.14
C ALA A 27 27.85 34.36 -31.85
N ASP A 28 27.12 35.00 -32.76
CA ASP A 28 27.58 36.20 -33.50
C ASP A 28 27.56 37.49 -32.66
N VAL A 29 27.06 37.46 -31.42
CA VAL A 29 26.97 38.63 -30.55
C VAL A 29 28.27 38.86 -29.78
N GLU A 30 29.01 39.90 -30.15
CA GLU A 30 30.28 40.26 -29.49
C GLU A 30 30.11 41.00 -28.16
N GLU A 31 28.94 41.60 -27.91
CA GLU A 31 28.68 42.38 -26.70
C GLU A 31 28.17 41.48 -25.55
N PRO A 32 28.91 41.35 -24.42
CA PRO A 32 28.58 40.36 -23.39
C PRO A 32 27.27 40.62 -22.64
N GLY A 33 26.85 41.88 -22.51
CA GLY A 33 25.56 42.22 -21.92
C GLY A 33 24.40 41.76 -22.80
N ARG A 34 24.47 42.09 -24.09
CA ARG A 34 23.45 41.72 -25.09
C ARG A 34 23.37 40.20 -25.29
N LEU A 35 24.51 39.50 -25.24
CA LEU A 35 24.58 38.05 -25.29
C LEU A 35 23.89 37.41 -24.07
N ALA A 36 24.10 37.96 -22.87
CA ALA A 36 23.43 37.49 -21.66
C ALA A 36 21.90 37.64 -21.75
N ASP A 37 21.43 38.79 -22.24
CA ASP A 37 19.99 39.09 -22.35
C ASP A 37 19.30 38.19 -23.41
N LEU A 38 19.97 37.95 -24.54
CA LEU A 38 19.48 37.03 -25.59
C LEU A 38 19.39 35.59 -25.08
N ILE A 39 20.42 35.09 -24.39
CA ILE A 39 20.39 33.73 -23.82
C ILE A 39 19.28 33.61 -22.78
N ALA A 40 19.13 34.59 -21.88
CA ALA A 40 18.07 34.59 -20.86
C ALA A 40 16.67 34.56 -21.47
N SER A 41 16.47 35.17 -22.65
CA SER A 41 15.19 35.17 -23.35
C SER A 41 14.76 33.78 -23.80
N HIS A 42 15.72 32.95 -24.24
CA HIS A 42 15.50 31.60 -24.75
C HIS A 42 15.47 30.52 -23.66
N LEU A 43 15.82 30.85 -22.42
CA LEU A 43 15.74 29.92 -21.30
C LEU A 43 14.30 29.84 -20.74
N PRO A 44 13.81 28.64 -20.40
CA PRO A 44 12.48 28.41 -19.86
C PRO A 44 12.40 28.70 -18.35
N ILE A 45 13.01 29.79 -17.89
CA ILE A 45 13.05 30.20 -16.49
C ILE A 45 11.88 31.12 -16.11
N LYS A 46 11.55 31.20 -14.82
CA LYS A 46 10.43 32.00 -14.31
C LYS A 46 10.67 33.50 -14.56
N THR A 47 9.60 34.25 -14.77
CA THR A 47 9.66 35.71 -15.01
C THR A 47 10.45 36.46 -13.92
N LYS A 48 10.31 36.03 -12.65
CA LYS A 48 11.07 36.60 -11.53
C LYS A 48 12.59 36.47 -11.72
N GLN A 49 13.06 35.31 -12.17
CA GLN A 49 14.50 35.08 -12.44
C GLN A 49 14.98 35.87 -13.65
N LYS A 50 14.14 36.02 -14.69
CA LYS A 50 14.46 36.89 -15.84
C LYS A 50 14.64 38.35 -15.40
N GLN A 51 13.80 38.82 -14.50
CA GLN A 51 13.91 40.16 -13.91
C GLN A 51 15.19 40.29 -13.07
N GLU A 52 15.49 39.34 -12.19
CA GLU A 52 16.72 39.33 -11.38
C GLU A 52 17.98 39.42 -12.26
N ILE A 53 18.02 38.74 -13.42
CA ILE A 53 19.14 38.83 -14.37
C ILE A 53 19.28 40.25 -14.96
N LEU A 54 18.17 40.91 -15.28
CA LEU A 54 18.16 42.27 -15.84
C LEU A 54 18.57 43.34 -14.81
N GLU A 55 18.29 43.10 -13.53
CA GLU A 55 18.66 44.02 -12.43
C GLU A 55 20.18 44.00 -12.12
N ILE A 56 20.92 42.98 -12.58
CA ILE A 56 22.36 42.88 -12.35
C ILE A 56 23.12 43.83 -13.29
N VAL A 57 23.61 44.94 -12.72
CA VAL A 57 24.40 45.96 -13.42
C VAL A 57 25.76 45.40 -13.89
N SER A 58 26.40 44.57 -13.08
CA SER A 58 27.70 43.98 -13.39
C SER A 58 27.58 42.87 -14.45
N VAL A 59 28.10 43.12 -15.65
CA VAL A 59 28.10 42.14 -16.76
C VAL A 59 28.75 40.81 -16.35
N LYS A 60 29.81 40.87 -15.54
CA LYS A 60 30.51 39.66 -15.07
C LYS A 60 29.63 38.80 -14.17
N GLU A 61 28.96 39.41 -13.20
CA GLU A 61 28.05 38.72 -12.29
C GLU A 61 26.85 38.16 -13.04
N ARG A 62 26.30 38.93 -13.98
CA ARG A 62 25.18 38.50 -14.83
C ARG A 62 25.51 37.23 -15.60
N LEU A 63 26.69 37.18 -16.21
CA LEU A 63 27.17 35.99 -16.94
C LEU A 63 27.37 34.79 -16.01
N GLN A 64 27.86 34.98 -14.78
CA GLN A 64 28.04 33.89 -13.81
C GLN A 64 26.69 33.32 -13.34
N THR A 65 25.73 34.19 -13.02
CA THR A 65 24.37 33.78 -12.64
C THR A 65 23.71 32.99 -13.77
N LEU A 66 23.84 33.43 -15.02
CA LEU A 66 23.32 32.72 -16.19
C LEU A 66 23.97 31.35 -16.40
N ILE A 67 25.28 31.22 -16.19
CA ILE A 67 25.97 29.93 -16.26
C ILE A 67 25.39 28.95 -15.23
N SER A 68 25.20 29.39 -13.98
CA SER A 68 24.61 28.56 -12.91
C SER A 68 23.21 28.09 -13.29
N ILE A 69 22.36 29.00 -13.76
CA ILE A 69 20.99 28.69 -14.17
C ILE A 69 20.97 27.65 -15.30
N ILE A 70 21.85 27.78 -16.29
CA ILE A 70 21.93 26.83 -17.41
C ILE A 70 22.39 25.46 -16.92
N GLN A 71 23.34 25.41 -15.98
CA GLN A 71 23.82 24.13 -15.41
C GLN A 71 22.70 23.41 -14.64
N ASP A 72 21.94 24.14 -13.82
CA ASP A 72 20.80 23.59 -13.08
C ASP A 72 19.74 23.01 -14.03
N GLU A 73 19.43 23.72 -15.11
CA GLU A 73 18.48 23.27 -16.12
C GLU A 73 18.98 22.06 -16.93
N GLN A 74 20.28 22.00 -17.23
CA GLN A 74 20.88 20.82 -17.85
C GLN A 74 20.77 19.58 -16.97
N GLU A 75 21.01 19.73 -15.67
CA GLU A 75 20.89 18.64 -14.71
C GLU A 75 19.44 18.13 -14.65
N LEU A 76 18.47 19.04 -14.54
CA LEU A 76 17.04 18.72 -14.52
C LEU A 76 16.59 17.95 -15.77
N LEU A 77 16.95 18.45 -16.97
CA LEU A 77 16.65 17.76 -18.24
C LEU A 77 17.28 16.36 -18.32
N SER A 78 18.51 16.21 -17.81
CA SER A 78 19.18 14.91 -17.79
C SER A 78 18.44 13.89 -16.89
N LEU A 79 17.89 14.39 -15.79
CA LEU A 79 17.17 13.61 -14.79
C LEU A 79 15.79 13.18 -15.31
N GLU A 80 15.06 14.10 -15.96
CA GLU A 80 13.80 13.80 -16.66
C GLU A 80 14.00 12.70 -17.72
N LYS A 81 15.07 12.79 -18.52
CA LYS A 81 15.38 11.80 -19.55
C LYS A 81 15.69 10.42 -18.95
N LYS A 82 16.44 10.37 -17.85
CA LYS A 82 16.72 9.12 -17.11
C LYS A 82 15.44 8.51 -16.54
N ILE A 83 14.55 9.33 -15.96
CA ILE A 83 13.25 8.88 -15.45
C ILE A 83 12.40 8.33 -16.61
N GLY A 84 12.26 9.08 -17.71
CA GLY A 84 11.48 8.65 -18.87
C GLY A 84 11.96 7.33 -19.47
N GLN A 85 13.28 7.13 -19.57
CA GLN A 85 13.85 5.84 -20.01
C GLN A 85 13.55 4.70 -19.03
N LYS A 86 13.60 4.96 -17.72
CA LYS A 86 13.27 3.96 -16.69
C LYS A 86 11.80 3.56 -16.73
N VAL A 87 10.89 4.54 -16.88
CA VAL A 87 9.45 4.31 -17.03
C VAL A 87 9.15 3.51 -18.31
N LYS A 88 9.74 3.90 -19.44
CA LYS A 88 9.55 3.18 -20.72
C LYS A 88 10.01 1.73 -20.64
N ARG A 89 11.19 1.46 -20.06
CA ARG A 89 11.68 0.08 -19.82
C ARG A 89 10.77 -0.71 -18.88
N SER A 90 10.21 -0.07 -17.86
CA SER A 90 9.26 -0.72 -16.95
C SER A 90 7.96 -1.07 -17.68
N MET A 91 7.39 -0.16 -18.47
CA MET A 91 6.17 -0.40 -19.25
C MET A 91 6.34 -1.51 -20.28
N GLU A 92 7.44 -1.50 -21.04
CA GLU A 92 7.74 -2.56 -22.02
C GLU A 92 7.90 -3.92 -21.33
N ARG A 93 8.48 -3.97 -20.13
CA ARG A 93 8.59 -5.20 -19.35
C ARG A 93 7.23 -5.71 -18.88
N THR A 94 6.37 -4.84 -18.35
CA THR A 94 5.02 -5.22 -17.90
C THR A 94 4.15 -5.72 -19.05
N GLN A 95 4.18 -5.06 -20.21
CA GLN A 95 3.46 -5.53 -21.40
C GLN A 95 3.99 -6.88 -21.90
N LYS A 96 5.32 -7.07 -21.90
CA LYS A 96 5.93 -8.35 -22.28
C LYS A 96 5.61 -9.48 -21.30
N GLU A 97 5.63 -9.21 -19.99
CA GLU A 97 5.22 -10.17 -18.95
C GLU A 97 3.74 -10.53 -19.08
N TYR A 98 2.86 -9.55 -19.33
CA TYR A 98 1.43 -9.79 -19.57
C TYR A 98 1.21 -10.70 -20.79
N PHE A 99 1.86 -10.40 -21.92
CA PHE A 99 1.75 -11.20 -23.14
C PHE A 99 2.28 -12.63 -22.97
N LEU A 100 3.42 -12.80 -22.28
CA LEU A 100 3.98 -14.12 -22.00
C LEU A 100 3.07 -14.93 -21.07
N ARG A 101 2.39 -14.29 -20.10
CA ARG A 101 1.41 -14.95 -19.23
C ARG A 101 0.17 -15.42 -19.98
N GLU A 102 -0.38 -14.58 -20.85
CA GLU A 102 -1.48 -14.96 -21.75
C GLU A 102 -1.10 -16.17 -22.62
N GLN A 103 0.11 -16.17 -23.20
CA GLN A 103 0.59 -17.33 -23.95
C GLN A 103 0.75 -18.59 -23.09
N MET A 104 1.30 -18.46 -21.88
CA MET A 104 1.42 -19.60 -20.95
C MET A 104 0.06 -20.15 -20.55
N LYS A 105 -0.94 -19.29 -20.34
CA LYS A 105 -2.32 -19.68 -20.03
C LYS A 105 -2.95 -20.45 -21.19
N ALA A 106 -2.76 -19.99 -22.43
CA ALA A 106 -3.21 -20.70 -23.62
C ALA A 106 -2.54 -22.08 -23.74
N ILE A 107 -1.22 -22.16 -23.52
CA ILE A 107 -0.44 -23.40 -23.59
C ILE A 107 -0.88 -24.40 -22.50
N GLN A 108 -1.04 -23.97 -21.25
CA GLN A 108 -1.51 -24.83 -20.15
C GLN A 108 -2.93 -25.36 -20.37
N THR A 109 -3.80 -24.54 -20.99
CA THR A 109 -5.17 -24.95 -21.33
C THR A 109 -5.18 -26.00 -22.44
N GLU A 110 -4.30 -25.85 -23.46
CA GLU A 110 -4.14 -26.85 -24.54
C GLU A 110 -3.46 -28.15 -24.06
N LEU A 111 -2.56 -28.07 -23.09
CA LEU A 111 -1.86 -29.23 -22.53
C LEU A 111 -2.72 -30.05 -21.55
N GLY A 112 -3.94 -29.60 -21.20
CA GLY A 112 -4.84 -30.31 -20.30
C GLY A 112 -4.40 -30.31 -18.82
N ASP A 113 -3.45 -29.45 -18.44
CA ASP A 113 -2.76 -29.48 -17.15
C ASP A 113 -3.54 -28.80 -16.01
N LYS A 114 -4.88 -28.76 -16.10
CA LYS A 114 -5.76 -28.23 -15.03
C LYS A 114 -5.63 -29.00 -13.71
N GLU A 115 -5.12 -30.23 -13.73
CA GLU A 115 -4.92 -31.06 -12.54
C GLU A 115 -3.51 -30.93 -11.92
N GLY A 116 -2.62 -30.15 -12.54
CA GLY A 116 -1.28 -29.91 -12.04
C GLY A 116 -1.20 -28.75 -11.02
N LYS A 117 0.00 -28.56 -10.45
CA LYS A 117 0.31 -27.45 -9.54
C LYS A 117 0.04 -26.07 -10.15
N GLY A 118 0.08 -25.94 -11.48
CA GLY A 118 -0.25 -24.71 -12.20
C GLY A 118 -1.73 -24.31 -12.06
N GLY A 119 -2.65 -25.28 -12.11
CA GLY A 119 -4.08 -25.03 -11.92
C GLY A 119 -4.40 -24.52 -10.51
N GLU A 120 -3.82 -25.16 -9.49
CA GLU A 120 -3.97 -24.75 -8.09
C GLU A 120 -3.45 -23.32 -7.86
N VAL A 121 -2.33 -22.95 -8.48
CA VAL A 121 -1.76 -21.60 -8.36
C VAL A 121 -2.71 -20.53 -8.89
N GLU A 122 -3.34 -20.76 -10.04
CA GLU A 122 -4.29 -19.81 -10.61
C GLU A 122 -5.58 -19.70 -9.78
N GLU A 123 -6.13 -20.82 -9.29
CA GLU A 123 -7.29 -20.79 -8.37
C GLU A 123 -6.99 -20.00 -7.09
N LEU A 124 -5.79 -20.17 -6.53
CA LEU A 124 -5.37 -19.43 -5.34
C LEU A 124 -5.17 -17.95 -5.64
N ARG A 125 -4.66 -17.61 -6.82
CA ARG A 125 -4.52 -16.21 -7.25
C ARG A 125 -5.88 -15.53 -7.32
N GLU A 126 -6.86 -16.17 -7.97
CA GLU A 126 -8.23 -15.65 -8.07
C GLU A 126 -8.87 -15.45 -6.69
N LYS A 127 -8.70 -16.43 -5.79
CA LYS A 127 -9.20 -16.32 -4.41
C LYS A 127 -8.54 -15.18 -3.63
N ILE A 128 -7.22 -14.99 -3.77
CA ILE A 128 -6.50 -13.89 -3.11
C ILE A 128 -7.03 -12.54 -3.61
N GLU A 129 -7.22 -12.39 -4.92
CA GLU A 129 -7.74 -11.15 -5.51
C GLU A 129 -9.19 -10.86 -5.10
N GLN A 130 -10.01 -11.89 -4.89
CA GLN A 130 -11.42 -11.75 -4.47
C GLN A 130 -11.63 -11.63 -2.95
N SER A 131 -10.64 -12.01 -2.14
CA SER A 131 -10.75 -12.08 -0.68
C SER A 131 -10.99 -10.75 0.04
N GLY A 132 -10.77 -9.61 -0.63
CA GLY A 132 -10.90 -8.28 -0.03
C GLY A 132 -9.78 -7.94 0.97
N MET A 133 -8.65 -8.64 0.93
CA MET A 133 -7.48 -8.33 1.76
C MET A 133 -6.98 -6.89 1.56
N PRO A 134 -6.47 -6.23 2.62
CA PRO A 134 -5.74 -4.97 2.49
C PRO A 134 -4.56 -5.10 1.52
N GLU A 135 -4.21 -4.01 0.83
CA GLU A 135 -3.15 -4.04 -0.20
C GLU A 135 -1.82 -4.64 0.28
N GLU A 136 -1.40 -4.32 1.52
CA GLU A 136 -0.15 -4.84 2.07
C GLU A 136 -0.19 -6.36 2.24
N THR A 137 -1.31 -6.89 2.75
CA THR A 137 -1.54 -8.32 2.92
C THR A 137 -1.66 -9.02 1.58
N MET A 138 -2.40 -8.44 0.62
CA MET A 138 -2.55 -9.00 -0.73
C MET A 138 -1.20 -9.10 -1.45
N LYS A 139 -0.37 -8.05 -1.37
CA LYS A 139 1.00 -8.07 -1.92
C LYS A 139 1.87 -9.15 -1.27
N ALA A 140 1.74 -9.37 0.04
CA ALA A 140 2.45 -10.43 0.75
C ALA A 140 1.96 -11.82 0.32
N ALA A 141 0.65 -12.03 0.20
CA ALA A 141 0.05 -13.28 -0.25
C ALA A 141 0.48 -13.66 -1.67
N LEU A 142 0.43 -12.70 -2.60
CA LEU A 142 0.88 -12.90 -3.99
C LEU A 142 2.37 -13.23 -4.08
N LYS A 143 3.21 -12.58 -3.26
CA LYS A 143 4.65 -12.89 -3.19
C LYS A 143 4.91 -14.31 -2.71
N GLU A 144 4.14 -14.77 -1.73
CA GLU A 144 4.24 -16.15 -1.23
C GLU A 144 3.70 -17.15 -2.26
N LEU A 145 2.64 -16.81 -3.01
CA LEU A 145 2.13 -17.62 -4.11
C LEU A 145 3.16 -17.77 -5.24
N ASP A 146 3.84 -16.69 -5.63
CA ASP A 146 4.92 -16.75 -6.63
C ASP A 146 6.09 -17.64 -6.16
N ARG A 147 6.33 -17.71 -4.84
CA ARG A 147 7.32 -18.64 -4.26
C ARG A 147 6.80 -20.07 -4.28
N TYR A 148 5.52 -20.28 -3.99
CA TYR A 148 4.86 -21.58 -4.07
C TYR A 148 4.96 -22.17 -5.48
N GLU A 149 4.69 -21.38 -6.51
CA GLU A 149 4.76 -21.79 -7.93
C GLU A 149 6.14 -22.34 -8.33
N LYS A 150 7.22 -21.70 -7.86
CA LYS A 150 8.61 -22.07 -8.22
C LYS A 150 9.14 -23.29 -7.49
N LEU A 151 8.60 -23.60 -6.31
CA LEU A 151 9.07 -24.72 -5.50
C LEU A 151 8.51 -26.05 -6.05
N PRO A 152 9.26 -27.16 -5.99
CA PRO A 152 8.70 -28.48 -6.26
C PRO A 152 7.58 -28.84 -5.26
N ALA A 153 6.51 -29.49 -5.72
CA ALA A 153 5.39 -29.92 -4.87
C ALA A 153 5.82 -30.84 -3.72
N SER A 154 6.90 -31.60 -3.90
CA SER A 154 7.46 -32.51 -2.89
C SER A 154 8.25 -31.82 -1.77
N SER A 155 8.46 -30.50 -1.83
CA SER A 155 9.19 -29.76 -0.81
C SER A 155 8.35 -29.49 0.43
N ALA A 156 8.91 -29.74 1.62
CA ALA A 156 8.29 -29.37 2.90
C ALA A 156 7.98 -27.86 2.99
N GLU A 157 8.77 -27.00 2.34
CA GLU A 157 8.48 -25.56 2.27
C GLU A 157 7.20 -25.26 1.47
N SER A 158 6.91 -26.06 0.43
CA SER A 158 5.71 -25.88 -0.39
C SER A 158 4.45 -26.06 0.47
N GLY A 159 4.44 -27.06 1.36
CA GLY A 159 3.33 -27.27 2.30
C GLY A 159 3.17 -26.15 3.32
N VAL A 160 4.26 -25.61 3.86
CA VAL A 160 4.21 -24.47 4.81
C VAL A 160 3.67 -23.20 4.15
N ILE A 161 4.05 -22.95 2.89
CA ILE A 161 3.52 -21.80 2.13
C ILE A 161 2.05 -22.00 1.81
N ARG A 162 1.65 -23.21 1.38
CA ARG A 162 0.26 -23.54 1.08
C ARG A 162 -0.65 -23.30 2.29
N ASN A 163 -0.27 -23.87 3.43
CA ASN A 163 -1.01 -23.71 4.68
C ASN A 163 -1.13 -22.24 5.10
N TYR A 164 -0.08 -21.44 4.88
CA TYR A 164 -0.13 -20.01 5.18
C TYR A 164 -1.11 -19.26 4.27
N ILE A 165 -1.11 -19.55 2.98
CA ILE A 165 -2.07 -18.96 2.03
C ILE A 165 -3.50 -19.36 2.41
N ASP A 166 -3.72 -20.63 2.79
CA ASP A 166 -5.03 -21.08 3.27
C ASP A 166 -5.47 -20.32 4.52
N TRP A 167 -4.58 -20.10 5.49
CA TRP A 167 -4.88 -19.27 6.67
C TRP A 167 -5.25 -17.85 6.30
N LEU A 168 -4.51 -17.22 5.37
CA LEU A 168 -4.85 -15.87 4.91
C LEU A 168 -6.24 -15.84 4.26
N LEU A 169 -6.56 -16.82 3.41
CA LEU A 169 -7.86 -16.90 2.72
C LEU A 169 -9.02 -17.24 3.67
N ALA A 170 -8.77 -17.98 4.75
CA ALA A 170 -9.79 -18.35 5.73
C ALA A 170 -10.16 -17.20 6.69
N LEU A 171 -9.36 -16.14 6.78
CA LEU A 171 -9.64 -14.99 7.63
C LEU A 171 -10.72 -14.09 7.01
N PRO A 172 -11.72 -13.63 7.80
CA PRO A 172 -12.75 -12.72 7.32
C PRO A 172 -12.20 -11.29 7.20
N TRP A 173 -11.74 -10.89 6.02
CA TRP A 173 -11.19 -9.54 5.78
C TRP A 173 -12.27 -8.48 5.61
N THR A 174 -13.33 -8.81 4.88
CA THR A 174 -14.44 -7.89 4.57
C THR A 174 -15.78 -8.35 5.16
N GLU A 175 -15.90 -9.62 5.52
CA GLU A 175 -17.12 -10.17 6.08
C GLU A 175 -17.28 -9.74 7.55
N ALA A 176 -18.36 -9.03 7.85
CA ALA A 176 -18.71 -8.59 9.20
C ALA A 176 -20.21 -8.80 9.45
N THR A 177 -20.57 -9.12 10.70
CA THR A 177 -21.98 -9.13 11.12
C THR A 177 -22.52 -7.70 11.17
N GLU A 178 -23.77 -7.51 10.74
CA GLU A 178 -24.49 -6.25 10.96
C GLU A 178 -24.91 -6.13 12.43
N ASP A 179 -24.35 -5.12 13.10
CA ASP A 179 -24.61 -4.84 14.50
C ASP A 179 -26.00 -4.22 14.70
N ILE A 180 -26.79 -4.80 15.61
CA ILE A 180 -28.07 -4.25 16.04
C ILE A 180 -27.91 -3.64 17.44
N ILE A 181 -27.78 -2.32 17.52
CA ILE A 181 -27.66 -1.61 18.81
C ILE A 181 -29.00 -0.98 19.20
N ASP A 182 -29.91 -1.84 19.66
CA ASP A 182 -31.16 -1.44 20.30
C ASP A 182 -31.12 -1.79 21.80
N LEU A 183 -31.27 -0.76 22.64
CA LEU A 183 -31.21 -0.87 24.09
C LEU A 183 -32.45 -1.59 24.64
N ALA A 184 -33.64 -1.33 24.08
CA ALA A 184 -34.87 -1.96 24.54
C ALA A 184 -34.85 -3.46 24.23
N HIS A 185 -34.44 -3.81 23.02
CA HIS A 185 -34.24 -5.20 22.60
C HIS A 185 -33.17 -5.91 23.45
N SER A 186 -32.05 -5.23 23.73
CA SER A 186 -30.99 -5.79 24.56
C SER A 186 -31.44 -6.01 26.00
N GLU A 187 -32.19 -5.08 26.58
CA GLU A 187 -32.76 -5.22 27.92
C GLU A 187 -33.72 -6.42 28.01
N GLU A 188 -34.59 -6.59 27.01
CA GLU A 188 -35.51 -7.72 26.92
C GLU A 188 -34.76 -9.07 26.90
N ILE A 189 -33.76 -9.22 26.03
CA ILE A 189 -32.95 -10.44 25.94
C ILE A 189 -32.22 -10.72 27.25
N LEU A 190 -31.58 -9.69 27.85
CA LEU A 190 -30.84 -9.85 29.10
C LEU A 190 -31.77 -10.26 30.26
N ASN A 191 -33.00 -9.73 30.29
CA ASN A 191 -34.00 -10.06 31.30
C ASN A 191 -34.62 -11.45 31.11
N ASN A 192 -34.80 -11.89 29.86
CA ASN A 192 -35.30 -13.22 29.54
C ASN A 192 -34.27 -14.31 29.85
N ASP A 193 -32.99 -14.07 29.52
CA ASP A 193 -31.94 -15.08 29.67
C ASP A 193 -31.39 -15.19 31.09
N HIS A 194 -31.48 -14.12 31.90
CA HIS A 194 -30.87 -14.07 33.23
C HIS A 194 -31.84 -13.49 34.26
N TYR A 195 -32.13 -14.23 35.32
CA TYR A 195 -32.91 -13.73 36.45
C TYR A 195 -32.04 -12.88 37.40
N GLY A 196 -32.55 -11.72 37.84
CA GLY A 196 -31.84 -10.78 38.71
C GLY A 196 -30.68 -10.08 38.01
N LEU A 197 -29.54 -9.93 38.69
CA LEU A 197 -28.34 -9.24 38.18
C LEU A 197 -28.58 -7.79 37.71
N GLU A 198 -29.55 -7.09 38.31
CA GLU A 198 -29.99 -5.74 37.89
C GLU A 198 -28.83 -4.78 37.66
N LYS A 199 -27.93 -4.65 38.64
CA LYS A 199 -26.75 -3.76 38.54
C LYS A 199 -25.80 -4.12 37.39
N VAL A 200 -25.69 -5.41 37.07
CA VAL A 200 -24.80 -5.88 35.99
C VAL A 200 -25.46 -5.63 34.63
N LYS A 201 -26.76 -5.91 34.50
CA LYS A 201 -27.53 -5.63 33.28
C LYS A 201 -27.56 -4.14 32.98
N GLU A 202 -27.83 -3.31 33.99
CA GLU A 202 -27.77 -1.85 33.90
C GLU A 202 -26.40 -1.38 33.37
N ARG A 203 -25.29 -1.92 33.92
CA ARG A 203 -23.94 -1.59 33.45
C ARG A 203 -23.65 -2.02 32.01
N VAL A 204 -24.22 -3.14 31.57
CA VAL A 204 -24.13 -3.59 30.18
C VAL A 204 -24.91 -2.64 29.27
N LEU A 205 -26.13 -2.24 29.65
CA LEU A 205 -26.94 -1.30 28.88
C LEU A 205 -26.28 0.08 28.79
N GLU A 206 -25.67 0.58 29.87
CA GLU A 206 -24.86 1.81 29.85
C GLU A 206 -23.71 1.72 28.84
N TYR A 207 -23.00 0.59 28.82
CA TYR A 207 -21.91 0.36 27.86
C TYR A 207 -22.41 0.37 26.42
N LEU A 208 -23.52 -0.32 26.13
CA LEU A 208 -24.16 -0.32 24.81
C LEU A 208 -24.67 1.08 24.41
N ALA A 209 -25.16 1.86 25.37
CA ALA A 209 -25.63 3.22 25.13
C ALA A 209 -24.47 4.14 24.71
N VAL A 210 -23.32 4.04 25.38
CA VAL A 210 -22.11 4.77 24.97
C VAL A 210 -21.68 4.33 23.57
N GLN A 211 -21.68 3.03 23.28
CA GLN A 211 -21.30 2.52 21.96
C GLN A 211 -22.22 3.02 20.84
N LYS A 212 -23.53 3.13 21.12
CA LYS A 212 -24.52 3.70 20.20
C LYS A 212 -24.26 5.18 19.87
N LEU A 213 -23.72 5.93 20.83
CA LEU A 213 -23.42 7.36 20.65
C LEU A 213 -22.08 7.59 19.93
N THR A 214 -21.06 6.78 20.23
CA THR A 214 -19.71 6.99 19.72
C THR A 214 -19.47 6.32 18.36
N ASN A 215 -20.29 5.35 17.97
CA ASN A 215 -20.08 4.48 16.80
C ASN A 215 -18.64 3.92 16.73
N SER A 216 -18.01 3.74 17.89
CA SER A 216 -16.60 3.38 18.01
C SER A 216 -16.40 2.43 19.17
N LEU A 217 -15.66 1.35 18.91
CA LEU A 217 -15.24 0.36 19.90
C LEU A 217 -14.06 0.85 20.76
N LYS A 218 -13.59 2.10 20.59
CA LYS A 218 -12.54 2.70 21.44
C LYS A 218 -13.12 3.02 22.83
N GLY A 219 -13.27 1.99 23.65
CA GLY A 219 -13.79 2.07 25.01
C GLY A 219 -13.16 1.02 25.93
N PRO A 220 -13.45 1.10 27.24
CA PRO A 220 -12.96 0.12 28.19
C PRO A 220 -13.56 -1.27 27.93
N ILE A 221 -12.75 -2.32 28.05
CA ILE A 221 -13.21 -3.71 27.90
C ILE A 221 -14.06 -4.10 29.12
N LEU A 222 -15.25 -4.68 28.89
CA LEU A 222 -16.10 -5.19 29.96
C LEU A 222 -15.47 -6.43 30.61
N CYS A 223 -15.26 -6.38 31.93
CA CYS A 223 -14.76 -7.49 32.73
C CYS A 223 -15.83 -7.94 33.73
N LEU A 224 -16.32 -9.17 33.58
CA LEU A 224 -17.30 -9.78 34.49
C LEU A 224 -16.58 -10.60 35.57
N VAL A 225 -16.66 -10.15 36.83
CA VAL A 225 -15.98 -10.79 37.97
C VAL A 225 -17.00 -11.35 38.96
N GLY A 226 -16.76 -12.55 39.45
CA GLY A 226 -17.60 -13.20 40.46
C GLY A 226 -17.25 -14.69 40.66
N PRO A 227 -17.88 -15.37 41.63
CA PRO A 227 -17.64 -16.79 41.89
C PRO A 227 -17.97 -17.68 40.69
N PRO A 228 -17.48 -18.93 40.63
CA PRO A 228 -17.86 -19.88 39.57
C PRO A 228 -19.38 -20.15 39.61
N GLY A 229 -19.98 -20.37 38.44
CA GLY A 229 -21.41 -20.71 38.33
C GLY A 229 -22.39 -19.53 38.25
N VAL A 230 -21.95 -18.27 38.42
CA VAL A 230 -22.84 -17.08 38.39
C VAL A 230 -23.29 -16.62 37.00
N GLY A 231 -23.10 -17.41 35.95
CA GLY A 231 -23.60 -17.07 34.60
C GLY A 231 -22.77 -16.07 33.79
N LYS A 232 -21.48 -15.86 34.08
CA LYS A 232 -20.63 -14.91 33.32
C LYS A 232 -20.59 -15.19 31.81
N THR A 233 -20.35 -16.44 31.44
CA THR A 233 -20.25 -16.86 30.03
C THR A 233 -21.61 -16.83 29.33
N SER A 234 -22.69 -17.16 30.04
CA SER A 234 -24.04 -17.08 29.50
C SER A 234 -24.47 -15.63 29.30
N LEU A 235 -24.13 -14.73 30.22
CA LEU A 235 -24.37 -13.29 30.05
C LEU A 235 -23.62 -12.73 28.83
N ALA A 236 -22.35 -13.07 28.66
CA ALA A 236 -21.58 -12.66 27.48
C ALA A 236 -22.19 -13.17 26.16
N ARG A 237 -22.79 -14.38 26.17
CA ARG A 237 -23.51 -14.91 25.02
C ARG A 237 -24.79 -14.12 24.73
N SER A 238 -25.58 -13.79 25.75
CA SER A 238 -26.79 -12.97 25.60
C SER A 238 -26.48 -11.58 25.04
N ILE A 239 -25.36 -10.98 25.47
CA ILE A 239 -24.87 -9.71 24.89
C ILE A 239 -24.54 -9.86 23.40
N ALA A 240 -23.88 -10.96 23.01
CA ALA A 240 -23.59 -11.20 21.60
C ALA A 240 -24.88 -11.41 20.78
N THR A 241 -25.82 -12.18 21.31
CA THR A 241 -27.14 -12.40 20.69
C THR A 241 -27.91 -11.09 20.52
N SER A 242 -27.94 -10.23 21.55
CA SER A 242 -28.68 -8.96 21.47
C SER A 242 -28.11 -7.97 20.48
N LEU A 243 -26.80 -8.09 20.19
CA LEU A 243 -26.11 -7.29 19.19
C LEU A 243 -26.11 -7.91 17.78
N ASN A 244 -26.68 -9.10 17.62
CA ASN A 244 -26.59 -9.90 16.40
C ASN A 244 -25.14 -10.19 15.97
N ARG A 245 -24.28 -10.49 16.94
CA ARG A 245 -22.86 -10.83 16.72
C ARG A 245 -22.58 -12.31 16.95
N ASN A 246 -21.65 -12.85 16.16
CA ASN A 246 -21.13 -14.20 16.38
C ASN A 246 -20.41 -14.29 17.73
N PHE A 247 -20.73 -15.32 18.52
CA PHE A 247 -20.12 -15.54 19.82
C PHE A 247 -18.97 -16.56 19.73
N VAL A 248 -17.76 -16.13 20.08
CA VAL A 248 -16.58 -16.98 20.20
C VAL A 248 -16.05 -16.90 21.64
N ARG A 249 -15.59 -18.04 22.18
CA ARG A 249 -15.03 -18.12 23.53
C ARG A 249 -13.63 -18.70 23.48
N VAL A 250 -12.67 -17.95 24.04
CA VAL A 250 -11.29 -18.41 24.28
C VAL A 250 -11.09 -18.58 25.79
N SER A 251 -10.55 -19.73 26.21
CA SER A 251 -10.24 -19.98 27.62
C SER A 251 -8.80 -19.60 27.90
N LEU A 252 -8.58 -18.61 28.76
CA LEU A 252 -7.24 -18.19 29.20
C LEU A 252 -6.73 -18.99 30.41
N GLY A 253 -7.57 -19.87 30.97
CA GLY A 253 -7.19 -20.71 32.10
C GLY A 253 -6.14 -21.74 31.69
N GLY A 254 -4.97 -21.70 32.32
CA GLY A 254 -3.88 -22.63 32.04
C GLY A 254 -2.93 -22.20 30.92
N VAL A 255 -3.20 -21.07 30.26
CA VAL A 255 -2.27 -20.46 29.30
C VAL A 255 -0.99 -20.06 30.02
N ARG A 256 0.15 -20.53 29.51
CA ARG A 256 1.47 -20.29 30.12
C ARG A 256 2.47 -19.67 29.16
N ASP A 257 2.21 -19.78 27.86
CA ASP A 257 3.08 -19.27 26.82
C ASP A 257 2.33 -18.26 25.94
N GLU A 258 3.06 -17.25 25.48
CA GLU A 258 2.57 -16.25 24.55
C GLU A 258 2.22 -16.85 23.18
N SER A 259 2.86 -17.96 22.83
CA SER A 259 2.61 -18.69 21.59
C SER A 259 1.16 -19.18 21.45
N GLU A 260 0.45 -19.43 22.55
CA GLU A 260 -0.97 -19.83 22.54
C GLU A 260 -1.89 -18.68 22.10
N ILE A 261 -1.43 -17.42 22.14
CA ILE A 261 -2.21 -16.25 21.73
C ILE A 261 -1.68 -15.65 20.43
N ARG A 262 -0.35 -15.65 20.24
CA ARG A 262 0.29 -15.03 19.06
C ARG A 262 0.66 -16.03 17.96
N GLY A 263 0.66 -17.32 18.26
CA GLY A 263 1.19 -18.36 17.39
C GLY A 263 2.72 -18.39 17.34
N HIS A 264 3.25 -19.29 16.52
CA HIS A 264 4.70 -19.44 16.31
C HIS A 264 5.15 -18.79 15.00
N ARG A 265 6.43 -18.41 14.92
CA ARG A 265 7.04 -18.00 13.65
C ARG A 265 7.00 -19.17 12.66
N ARG A 266 6.69 -18.87 11.39
CA ARG A 266 6.63 -19.85 10.28
C ARG A 266 7.94 -20.64 10.05
N THR A 267 9.04 -20.22 10.66
CA THR A 267 10.33 -20.92 10.62
C THR A 267 10.35 -22.19 11.47
N TYR A 268 9.42 -22.36 12.41
CA TYR A 268 9.32 -23.57 13.22
C TYR A 268 8.51 -24.66 12.52
N VAL A 269 8.98 -25.90 12.61
CA VAL A 269 8.26 -27.07 12.10
C VAL A 269 6.94 -27.19 12.86
N GLY A 270 5.82 -27.25 12.14
CA GLY A 270 4.48 -27.31 12.74
C GLY A 270 3.95 -25.99 13.29
N ALA A 271 4.54 -24.84 12.92
CA ALA A 271 4.05 -23.54 13.34
C ALA A 271 2.59 -23.32 12.89
N MET A 272 1.73 -22.94 13.83
CA MET A 272 0.36 -22.51 13.59
C MET A 272 0.14 -21.10 14.17
N PRO A 273 -0.79 -20.33 13.62
CA PRO A 273 -1.35 -19.17 14.30
C PRO A 273 -1.93 -19.56 15.67
N GLY A 274 -1.95 -18.60 16.60
CA GLY A 274 -2.61 -18.75 17.91
C GLY A 274 -4.13 -18.65 17.80
#